data_AF-A0A6I4N5A8-F1
#
_entry.id   AF-A0A6I4N5A8-F1
#
_cell.length_a   1.000
_cell.length_b   1.000
_cell.length_c   1.000
_cell.angle_alpha   90.00
_cell.angle_beta   90.00
_cell.angle_gamma   90.00
#
_symmetry.space_group_name_H-M   'P 1'
#
loop_
_entity.id
_entity.type
_entity.pdbx_description
1 polymer ?
#
loop_
_entity_poly.entity_id
_entity_poly.type
_entity_poly.pdbx_seq_one_letter_code
_entity_poly.pdbx_strand_id
1 'polypeptide(L)'
;MSSRTRTRRGVKVPAGATTVRIPRQRGRRRSAQPFIVVVPDRPSLSREAAGFLGRLLWEHRRALAPLTLAVLALPVTAVLHTLAWWSGLLLAPLAAGPLAWLLITQRRRPAADRGVLGWRIGLALLATAATAWLALGAAFGPLAGPLELLWLLTLIVAQSAWLIVRRTH
;
A
#
# COMPACT_ATOMS: atom_id res chain seq x y z
N MET A 1 68.78 -7.46 -9.36
CA MET A 1 68.59 -5.99 -9.48
C MET A 1 67.81 -5.75 -10.77
N SER A 2 66.66 -5.09 -10.87
CA SER A 2 66.03 -4.04 -10.06
C SER A 2 64.51 -4.14 -10.20
N SER A 3 63.82 -3.93 -9.07
CA SER A 3 62.39 -3.71 -8.95
C SER A 3 61.96 -2.42 -9.65
N ARG A 4 60.89 -2.46 -10.45
CA ARG A 4 59.98 -1.30 -10.64
C ARG A 4 58.52 -1.74 -10.69
N THR A 5 57.95 -1.85 -9.49
CA THR A 5 56.53 -1.66 -9.22
C THR A 5 56.04 -0.34 -9.82
N ARG A 6 54.99 -0.38 -10.64
CA ARG A 6 54.17 0.80 -10.93
C ARG A 6 52.71 0.48 -10.65
N THR A 7 52.32 0.73 -9.40
CA THR A 7 50.94 0.76 -8.93
C THR A 7 50.19 1.89 -9.64
N ARG A 8 49.47 1.58 -10.73
CA ARG A 8 48.37 2.44 -11.20
C ARG A 8 47.23 2.30 -10.22
N ARG A 9 47.22 3.18 -9.21
CA ARG A 9 46.10 3.39 -8.31
C ARG A 9 44.92 3.86 -9.17
N GLY A 10 44.02 2.94 -9.51
CA GLY A 10 42.70 3.29 -10.02
C GLY A 10 42.03 4.15 -8.96
N VAL A 11 41.84 5.44 -9.26
CA VAL A 11 41.08 6.35 -8.41
C VAL A 11 39.69 5.73 -8.29
N LYS A 12 39.30 5.32 -7.08
CA LYS A 12 37.96 4.81 -6.79
C LYS A 12 36.97 5.91 -7.14
N VAL A 13 36.31 5.77 -8.28
CA VAL A 13 35.18 6.63 -8.66
C VAL A 13 34.01 6.22 -7.75
N PRO A 14 33.43 7.15 -6.97
CA PRO A 14 32.28 6.85 -6.13
C PRO A 14 31.08 6.47 -7.00
N ALA A 15 30.27 5.52 -6.51
CA ALA A 15 29.06 5.08 -7.20
C ALA A 15 28.13 6.29 -7.44
N GLY A 16 27.80 6.55 -8.71
CA GLY A 16 26.93 7.67 -9.13
C GLY A 16 27.64 8.86 -9.78
N ALA A 17 28.98 8.88 -9.83
CA ALA A 17 29.72 9.92 -10.53
C ALA A 17 29.79 9.65 -12.05
N THR A 18 29.14 10.49 -12.85
CA THR A 18 29.31 10.48 -14.31
C THR A 18 30.53 11.30 -14.68
N THR A 19 31.54 10.64 -15.23
CA THR A 19 32.75 11.31 -15.72
C THR A 19 32.58 11.66 -17.19
N VAL A 20 32.38 12.95 -17.49
CA VAL A 20 32.33 13.42 -18.88
C VAL A 20 33.74 13.75 -19.33
N ARG A 21 34.20 13.08 -20.39
CA ARG A 21 35.55 13.24 -20.92
C ARG A 21 35.54 14.27 -22.06
N ILE A 22 36.08 15.46 -21.81
CA ILE A 22 36.16 16.52 -22.82
C ILE A 22 37.24 16.15 -23.85
N PRO A 23 36.95 16.21 -25.16
CA PRO A 23 37.94 15.95 -26.20
C PRO A 23 39.08 16.98 -26.16
N ARG A 24 40.30 16.49 -26.41
CA ARG A 24 41.57 17.18 -26.17
C ARG A 24 41.66 18.54 -26.89
N GLN A 25 41.91 19.62 -26.15
CA GLN A 25 42.55 20.80 -26.73
C GLN A 25 44.02 20.49 -27.02
N ARG A 26 44.37 20.48 -28.30
CA ARG A 26 45.70 20.15 -28.81
C ARG A 26 46.62 21.36 -28.60
N GLY A 27 47.27 21.45 -27.44
CA GLY A 27 48.43 22.35 -27.29
C GLY A 27 48.68 22.94 -25.91
N ARG A 28 49.18 22.15 -24.96
CA ARG A 28 50.39 22.44 -24.15
C ARG A 28 50.52 21.43 -23.00
N ARG A 29 51.62 20.68 -23.09
CA ARG A 29 52.47 20.11 -22.02
C ARG A 29 51.82 19.66 -20.69
N ARG A 30 51.81 18.33 -20.51
CA ARG A 30 52.10 17.57 -19.27
C ARG A 30 51.66 18.20 -17.93
N SER A 31 50.40 18.01 -17.57
CA SER A 31 49.97 17.48 -16.25
C SER A 31 48.46 17.62 -16.11
N ALA A 32 47.79 16.57 -15.63
CA ALA A 32 46.35 16.47 -15.36
C ALA A 32 45.41 16.55 -16.60
N GLN A 33 44.78 15.43 -16.93
CA GLN A 33 43.57 15.44 -17.76
C GLN A 33 42.47 16.13 -16.93
N PRO A 34 41.85 17.23 -17.37
CA PRO A 34 40.70 17.77 -16.67
C PRO A 34 39.54 16.79 -16.86
N PHE A 35 39.16 16.11 -15.77
CA PHE A 35 37.93 15.34 -15.71
C PHE A 35 36.99 16.06 -14.75
N ILE A 36 35.78 16.37 -15.23
CA ILE A 36 34.74 16.95 -14.38
C ILE A 36 34.03 15.77 -13.73
N VAL A 37 34.13 15.68 -12.41
CA VAL A 37 33.29 14.77 -11.61
C VAL A 37 32.02 15.54 -11.32
N VAL A 38 30.96 15.24 -12.08
CA VAL A 38 29.62 15.68 -11.68
C VAL A 38 29.23 14.78 -10.51
N VAL A 39 29.38 15.32 -9.29
CA VAL A 39 28.79 14.71 -8.11
C VAL A 39 27.30 15.04 -8.19
N PRO A 40 26.42 14.04 -8.38
CA PRO A 40 24.99 14.32 -8.32
C PRO A 40 24.70 14.93 -6.96
N ASP A 41 23.85 15.97 -6.95
CA ASP A 41 23.34 16.54 -5.70
C ASP A 41 22.87 15.39 -4.82
N ARG A 42 23.41 15.30 -3.59
CA ARG A 42 23.02 14.23 -2.69
C ARG A 42 21.50 14.31 -2.56
N PRO A 43 20.76 13.23 -2.87
CA PRO A 43 19.32 13.25 -2.69
C PRO A 43 19.05 13.66 -1.25
N SER A 44 18.17 14.64 -1.06
CA SER A 44 17.77 15.04 0.28
C SER A 44 17.29 13.80 1.04
N LEU A 45 17.53 13.76 2.36
CA LEU A 45 17.03 12.67 3.20
C LEU A 45 15.52 12.44 3.02
N SER A 46 14.77 13.51 2.75
CA SER A 46 13.34 13.44 2.41
C SER A 46 13.07 12.69 1.10
N ARG A 47 13.90 12.85 0.06
CA ARG A 47 13.75 12.16 -1.22
C ARG A 47 14.10 10.68 -1.11
N GLU A 48 15.12 10.34 -0.33
CA GLU A 48 15.46 8.94 -0.02
C GLU A 48 14.38 8.28 0.82
N ALA A 49 13.88 8.96 1.86
CA ALA A 49 12.79 8.47 2.69
C ALA A 49 11.50 8.27 1.87
N ALA A 50 11.12 9.24 1.03
CA ALA A 50 9.95 9.12 0.16
C ALA A 50 10.11 7.99 -0.86
N GLY A 51 11.30 7.83 -1.45
CA GLY A 51 11.60 6.72 -2.36
C GLY A 51 11.59 5.36 -1.66
N PHE A 52 12.07 5.28 -0.42
CA PHE A 52 11.99 4.08 0.41
C PHE A 52 10.54 3.73 0.76
N LEU A 53 9.75 4.69 1.25
CA LEU A 53 8.33 4.51 1.57
C LEU A 53 7.53 4.12 0.33
N GLY A 54 7.77 4.76 -0.81
CA GLY A 54 7.12 4.43 -2.07
C GLY A 54 7.42 3.00 -2.53
N ARG A 55 8.68 2.56 -2.42
CA ARG A 55 9.06 1.17 -2.71
C ARG A 55 8.44 0.18 -1.74
N LEU A 56 8.50 0.47 -0.44
CA LEU A 56 7.90 -0.36 0.60
C LEU A 56 6.38 -0.52 0.37
N LEU A 57 5.70 0.58 0.09
CA LEU A 57 4.27 0.61 -0.23
C LEU A 57 3.98 -0.17 -1.52
N TRP A 58 4.82 -0.03 -2.54
CA TRP A 58 4.65 -0.76 -3.80
C TRP A 58 4.83 -2.27 -3.61
N GLU A 59 5.87 -2.69 -2.90
CA GLU A 59 6.13 -4.09 -2.57
C GLU A 59 4.98 -4.70 -1.75
N HIS A 60 4.45 -3.93 -0.79
CA HIS A 60 3.40 -4.36 0.12
C HIS A 60 1.99 -3.96 -0.32
N ARG A 61 1.80 -3.45 -1.55
CA ARG A 61 0.50 -2.94 -2.03
C ARG A 61 -0.64 -3.96 -1.89
N ARG A 62 -0.35 -5.24 -2.16
CA ARG A 62 -1.30 -6.34 -2.00
C ARG A 62 -1.51 -6.74 -0.53
N ALA A 63 -0.51 -6.54 0.32
CA ALA A 63 -0.62 -6.81 1.76
C ALA A 63 -1.57 -5.82 2.46
N LEU A 64 -1.61 -4.59 1.97
CA LEU A 64 -2.32 -3.47 2.57
C LEU A 64 -3.71 -3.24 1.97
N ALA A 65 -4.23 -4.18 1.16
CA ALA A 65 -5.51 -4.01 0.47
C ALA A 65 -6.66 -3.63 1.43
N PRO A 66 -6.90 -4.36 2.54
CA PRO A 66 -7.97 -4.00 3.49
C PRO A 66 -7.77 -2.62 4.11
N LEU A 67 -6.54 -2.27 4.49
CA LEU A 67 -6.19 -0.93 5.00
C LEU A 67 -6.49 0.15 3.96
N THR A 68 -6.02 -0.02 2.72
CA THR A 68 -6.26 0.97 1.66
C THR A 68 -7.74 1.16 1.37
N LEU A 69 -8.53 0.07 1.34
CA LEU A 69 -9.97 0.15 1.15
C LEU A 69 -10.67 0.84 2.33
N ALA A 70 -10.30 0.52 3.57
CA ALA A 70 -10.90 1.10 4.76
C ALA A 70 -10.61 2.60 4.88
N VAL A 71 -9.38 3.03 4.54
CA VAL A 71 -8.99 4.45 4.53
C VAL A 71 -9.69 5.20 3.41
N LEU A 72 -9.82 4.60 2.22
CA LEU A 72 -10.58 5.19 1.10
C LEU A 72 -12.08 5.25 1.38
N ALA A 73 -12.63 4.35 2.20
CA ALA A 73 -14.03 4.37 2.56
C ALA A 73 -14.41 5.66 3.32
N LEU A 74 -13.53 6.22 4.15
CA LEU A 74 -13.78 7.45 4.92
C LEU A 74 -14.11 8.68 4.06
N PRO A 75 -13.27 9.10 3.09
CA PRO A 75 -13.61 10.24 2.24
C PRO A 75 -14.82 9.95 1.36
N VAL A 76 -15.00 8.70 0.90
CA VAL A 76 -16.17 8.31 0.09
C VAL A 76 -17.46 8.48 0.90
N THR A 77 -17.51 7.97 2.13
CA THR A 77 -18.70 8.13 2.98
C THR A 77 -18.89 9.56 3.44
N ALA A 78 -17.82 10.34 3.67
CA ALA A 78 -17.93 11.76 3.94
C ALA A 78 -18.57 12.53 2.77
N VAL A 79 -18.16 12.24 1.53
CA VAL A 79 -18.76 12.82 0.32
C VAL A 79 -20.22 12.39 0.17
N LEU A 80 -20.53 11.10 0.38
CA LEU A 80 -21.91 10.63 0.35
C LEU A 80 -22.78 11.29 1.42
N HIS A 81 -22.27 11.45 2.64
CA HIS A 81 -22.98 12.12 3.71
C HIS A 81 -23.28 13.58 3.39
N THR A 82 -22.27 14.31 2.90
CA THR A 82 -22.41 15.74 2.59
C THR A 82 -23.32 16.02 1.40
N LEU A 83 -23.28 15.18 0.35
CA LEU A 83 -24.04 15.42 -0.88
C LEU A 83 -25.38 14.66 -0.94
N ALA A 84 -25.47 13.51 -0.29
CA ALA A 84 -26.57 12.56 -0.45
C ALA A 84 -26.75 11.70 0.81
N TRP A 85 -26.93 12.30 1.99
CA TRP A 85 -27.12 11.56 3.25
C TRP A 85 -28.22 10.49 3.17
N TRP A 86 -29.27 10.74 2.38
CA TRP A 86 -30.37 9.82 2.10
C TRP A 86 -29.93 8.52 1.41
N SER A 87 -28.77 8.51 0.76
CA SER A 87 -28.16 7.31 0.17
C SER A 87 -27.92 6.21 1.21
N GLY A 88 -27.77 6.56 2.49
CA GLY A 88 -27.72 5.59 3.58
C GLY A 88 -28.98 4.71 3.66
N LEU A 89 -30.17 5.25 3.34
CA LEU A 89 -31.42 4.49 3.28
C LEU A 89 -31.41 3.47 2.14
N LEU A 90 -30.79 3.81 1.00
CA LEU A 90 -30.63 2.88 -0.12
C LEU A 90 -29.56 1.82 0.14
N LEU A 91 -28.52 2.16 0.89
CA LEU A 91 -27.43 1.24 1.23
C LEU A 91 -27.82 0.27 2.35
N ALA A 92 -28.72 0.65 3.25
CA ALA A 92 -29.09 -0.18 4.40
C ALA A 92 -29.60 -1.60 4.02
N PRO A 93 -30.49 -1.77 3.02
CA PRO A 93 -30.90 -3.10 2.55
C PRO A 93 -29.74 -3.96 2.03
N LEU A 94 -28.70 -3.34 1.44
CA LEU A 94 -27.55 -4.07 0.93
C LEU A 94 -26.75 -4.75 2.04
N ALA A 95 -26.86 -4.28 3.28
CA ALA A 95 -26.23 -4.94 4.42
C ALA A 95 -26.80 -6.34 4.70
N ALA A 96 -28.02 -6.64 4.26
CA ALA A 96 -28.58 -7.99 4.35
C ALA A 96 -28.05 -8.93 3.23
N GLY A 97 -27.42 -8.39 2.19
CA GLY A 97 -26.93 -9.14 1.03
C GLY A 97 -25.98 -10.28 1.39
N PRO A 98 -24.93 -10.06 2.22
CA PRO A 98 -24.02 -11.12 2.65
C PRO A 98 -24.71 -12.23 3.46
N LEU A 99 -25.71 -11.89 4.29
CA LEU A 99 -26.49 -12.87 5.03
C LEU A 99 -27.39 -13.69 4.10
N ALA A 100 -28.02 -13.05 3.12
CA ALA A 100 -28.78 -13.73 2.09
C ALA A 100 -27.89 -14.68 1.26
N TRP A 101 -26.69 -14.23 0.89
CA TRP A 101 -25.69 -15.08 0.24
C TRP A 101 -25.34 -16.29 1.10
N LEU A 102 -25.08 -16.10 2.40
CA LEU A 102 -24.76 -17.20 3.31
C LEU A 102 -25.91 -18.22 3.36
N LEU A 103 -27.15 -17.75 3.50
CA LEU A 103 -28.34 -18.59 3.56
C LEU A 103 -28.53 -19.39 2.26
N ILE A 104 -28.46 -18.72 1.10
CA ILE A 104 -28.64 -19.35 -0.21
C ILE A 104 -27.51 -20.36 -0.46
N THR A 105 -26.27 -19.97 -0.16
CA THR A 105 -25.09 -20.83 -0.37
C THR A 105 -25.14 -22.05 0.52
N GLN A 106 -25.58 -21.92 1.77
CA GLN A 106 -25.73 -23.09 2.64
C GLN A 106 -26.88 -24.01 2.22
N ARG A 107 -27.99 -23.46 1.73
CA ARG A 107 -29.10 -24.28 1.22
C ARG A 107 -28.72 -25.02 -0.06
N ARG A 108 -27.99 -24.38 -0.97
CA ARG A 108 -27.62 -24.98 -2.28
C ARG A 108 -26.37 -25.84 -2.22
N ARG A 109 -25.41 -25.49 -1.35
CA ARG A 109 -24.12 -26.17 -1.21
C ARG A 109 -23.72 -26.21 0.27
N PRO A 110 -24.27 -27.17 1.04
CA PRO A 110 -23.92 -27.36 2.43
C PRO A 110 -22.40 -27.41 2.63
N ALA A 111 -21.90 -26.81 3.71
CA ALA A 111 -20.47 -26.87 4.02
C ALA A 111 -20.03 -28.32 4.30
N ALA A 112 -18.90 -28.73 3.72
CA ALA A 112 -18.33 -30.05 3.90
C ALA A 112 -17.85 -30.29 5.34
N ASP A 113 -17.37 -29.24 6.01
CA ASP A 113 -16.90 -29.28 7.40
C ASP A 113 -17.23 -27.99 8.16
N ARG A 114 -16.97 -28.02 9.48
CA ARG A 114 -17.20 -26.89 10.39
C ARG A 114 -16.27 -25.69 10.11
N GLY A 115 -15.08 -25.91 9.57
CA GLY A 115 -14.12 -24.86 9.23
C GLY A 115 -14.60 -24.02 8.05
N VAL A 116 -15.11 -24.66 6.99
CA VAL A 116 -15.73 -24.01 5.84
C VAL A 116 -16.96 -23.21 6.25
N LEU A 117 -17.80 -23.77 7.13
CA LEU A 117 -18.95 -23.06 7.68
C LEU A 117 -18.52 -21.83 8.49
N GLY A 118 -17.53 -21.98 9.37
CA GLY A 118 -16.96 -20.88 10.15
C GLY A 118 -16.42 -19.75 9.29
N TRP A 119 -15.67 -20.08 8.23
CA TRP A 119 -15.17 -19.09 7.26
C TRP A 119 -16.30 -18.36 6.53
N ARG A 120 -17.34 -19.07 6.07
CA ARG A 120 -18.49 -18.45 5.40
C ARG A 120 -19.25 -17.51 6.34
N ILE A 121 -19.45 -17.91 7.59
CA ILE A 121 -20.09 -17.06 8.62
C ILE A 121 -19.22 -15.83 8.88
N GLY A 122 -17.92 -16.00 9.11
CA GLY A 122 -16.99 -14.90 9.35
C GLY A 122 -16.97 -13.90 8.19
N LEU A 123 -16.91 -14.38 6.95
CA LEU A 123 -16.99 -13.54 5.75
C LEU A 123 -18.33 -12.79 5.65
N ALA A 124 -19.45 -13.47 5.90
CA ALA A 124 -20.76 -12.85 5.84
C ALA A 124 -20.93 -11.76 6.91
N LEU A 125 -20.47 -12.01 8.14
CA LEU A 125 -20.50 -11.04 9.22
C LEU A 125 -19.61 -9.83 8.93
N LEU A 126 -18.37 -10.06 8.46
CA LEU A 126 -17.44 -8.99 8.13
C LEU A 126 -17.98 -8.12 6.98
N ALA A 127 -18.50 -8.75 5.92
CA ALA A 127 -19.11 -8.05 4.81
C ALA A 127 -20.35 -7.25 5.24
N THR A 128 -21.21 -7.86 6.07
CA THR A 128 -22.40 -7.20 6.64
C THR A 128 -22.00 -5.97 7.44
N ALA A 129 -21.03 -6.11 8.35
CA ALA A 129 -20.52 -5.01 9.18
C ALA A 129 -19.95 -3.88 8.31
N ALA A 130 -19.15 -4.20 7.29
CA ALA A 130 -18.59 -3.21 6.37
C ALA A 130 -19.69 -2.45 5.60
N THR A 131 -20.68 -3.15 5.06
CA THR A 131 -21.81 -2.53 4.34
C THR A 131 -22.72 -1.71 5.26
N ALA A 132 -22.97 -2.20 6.48
CA ALA A 132 -23.74 -1.48 7.48
C ALA A 132 -23.02 -0.19 7.92
N TRP A 133 -21.69 -0.26 8.12
CA TRP A 133 -20.88 0.90 8.41
C TRP A 133 -20.94 1.94 7.29
N LEU A 134 -20.87 1.51 6.01
CA LEU A 134 -21.02 2.43 4.87
C LEU A 134 -22.39 3.12 4.86
N ALA A 135 -23.47 2.36 5.09
CA ALA A 135 -24.83 2.89 5.12
C ALA A 135 -25.02 3.90 6.26
N LEU A 136 -24.57 3.55 7.47
CA LEU A 136 -24.63 4.43 8.63
C LEU A 136 -23.72 5.66 8.48
N GLY A 137 -22.52 5.47 7.91
CA GLY A 137 -21.57 6.55 7.67
C GLY A 137 -22.08 7.55 6.63
N ALA A 138 -22.79 7.09 5.61
CA ALA A 138 -23.49 7.96 4.67
C ALA A 138 -24.67 8.70 5.33
N ALA A 139 -25.46 8.01 6.17
CA ALA A 139 -26.63 8.63 6.81
C ALA A 139 -26.25 9.66 7.90
N PHE A 140 -25.28 9.34 8.75
CA PHE A 140 -24.99 10.07 9.98
C PHE A 140 -23.58 10.68 10.04
N GLY A 141 -22.72 10.36 9.09
CA GLY A 141 -21.32 10.77 9.04
C GLY A 141 -20.37 9.62 9.45
N PRO A 142 -19.18 9.52 8.84
CA PRO A 142 -18.27 8.37 9.00
C PRO A 142 -17.69 8.18 10.41
N LEU A 143 -17.64 9.25 11.20
CA LEU A 143 -17.06 9.25 12.55
C LEU A 143 -18.10 9.59 13.62
N ALA A 144 -19.39 9.40 13.32
CA ALA A 144 -20.46 9.69 14.26
C ALA A 144 -20.51 8.64 15.39
N GLY A 145 -20.36 9.08 16.64
CA GLY A 145 -20.51 8.22 17.82
C GLY A 145 -19.65 6.94 17.75
N PRO A 146 -20.24 5.73 17.85
CA PRO A 146 -19.48 4.48 17.87
C PRO A 146 -18.96 4.03 16.48
N LEU A 147 -19.24 4.76 15.39
CA LEU A 147 -18.84 4.33 14.05
C LEU A 147 -17.32 4.26 13.87
N GLU A 148 -16.55 5.14 14.52
CA GLU A 148 -15.09 5.09 14.46
C GLU A 148 -14.55 3.77 15.02
N LEU A 149 -15.10 3.35 16.16
CA LEU A 149 -14.73 2.08 16.79
C LEU A 149 -15.14 0.90 15.91
N LEU A 150 -16.35 0.92 15.35
CA LEU A 150 -16.82 -0.13 14.44
C LEU A 150 -15.95 -0.24 13.18
N TRP A 151 -15.53 0.90 12.62
CA TRP A 151 -14.58 0.96 11.50
C TRP A 151 -13.24 0.31 11.87
N LEU A 152 -12.65 0.69 13.01
CA LEU A 152 -11.39 0.14 13.48
C LEU A 152 -11.47 -1.37 13.71
N LEU A 153 -12.51 -1.85 14.38
CA LEU A 153 -12.69 -3.29 14.63
C LEU A 153 -12.83 -4.06 13.32
N THR A 154 -13.66 -3.57 12.39
CA THR A 154 -13.86 -4.19 11.07
C THR A 154 -12.55 -4.23 10.29
N LEU A 155 -11.78 -3.14 10.31
CA LEU A 155 -10.46 -3.06 9.67
C LEU A 155 -9.47 -4.04 10.28
N ILE A 156 -9.36 -4.11 11.61
CA ILE A 156 -8.44 -5.04 12.30
C ILE A 156 -8.78 -6.48 11.93
N VAL A 157 -10.06 -6.85 11.97
CA VAL A 157 -10.52 -8.20 11.62
C VAL A 157 -10.25 -8.49 10.14
N ALA A 158 -10.59 -7.57 9.23
CA ALA A 158 -10.38 -7.73 7.80
C ALA A 158 -8.89 -7.87 7.45
N GLN A 159 -8.04 -7.01 8.03
CA GLN A 159 -6.61 -7.03 7.81
C GLN A 159 -5.98 -8.30 8.38
N SER A 160 -6.41 -8.74 9.56
CA SER A 160 -5.93 -9.99 10.18
C SER A 160 -6.32 -11.20 9.33
N ALA A 161 -7.58 -11.30 8.91
CA ALA A 161 -8.07 -12.38 8.05
C ALA A 161 -7.34 -12.40 6.71
N TRP A 162 -7.13 -11.23 6.08
CA TRP A 162 -6.37 -11.11 4.83
C TRP A 162 -4.93 -11.61 4.97
N LEU A 163 -4.26 -11.26 6.08
CA LEU A 163 -2.91 -11.70 6.37
C LEU A 163 -2.81 -13.21 6.64
N ILE A 164 -3.85 -13.83 7.21
CA ILE A 164 -3.91 -15.28 7.41
C ILE A 164 -4.11 -15.98 6.06
N VAL A 165 -5.14 -15.60 5.30
CA VAL A 165 -5.51 -16.25 4.04
C VAL A 165 -4.38 -16.18 3.00
N ARG A 166 -3.66 -15.05 2.91
CA ARG A 166 -2.54 -14.89 1.98
C ARG A 166 -1.29 -15.68 2.36
N ARG A 167 -1.18 -16.15 3.61
CA ARG A 167 -0.04 -16.98 4.06
C ARG A 167 -0.30 -18.46 3.81
N THR A 168 -1.57 -18.84 3.69
CA THR A 168 -2.00 -20.22 3.43
C THR A 168 -2.08 -20.58 1.94
N HIS A 169 -1.87 -19.62 1.04
CA HIS A 169 -1.86 -19.77 -0.42
C HIS A 169 -0.58 -19.20 -1.00
#